data_AF-A0A2L0B723-F1
#
_entry.id   AF-A0A2L0B723-F1
#
_cell.length_a   1.000
_cell.length_b   1.000
_cell.length_c   1.000
_cell.angle_alpha   90.00
_cell.angle_beta   90.00
_cell.angle_gamma   90.00
#
_symmetry.space_group_name_H-M   'P 1'
#
loop_
_entity.id
_entity.type
_entity.pdbx_description
1 polymer ?
#
loop_
_entity_poly.entity_id
_entity_poly.type
_entity_poly.pdbx_seq_one_letter_code
_entity_poly.pdbx_strand_id
1 'polypeptide(L)'
;LEGGLKFDFSEISLPKDCLSQNNECHDENENEEDDNYDSDNEDSTNALQSCFKTMVDTLSKQDPETIAQVQTLVKELRRITLLWDELWLGTLAQHQTEISKRQQQLEYEIEKVNENPNLNKEEKMSLIAEKHRIIIKPIVFVLEQLQEITSAEAETPHEREFQEKYLEEIKNVIQKLKNPENPDKPQESLQPLKTIQKQFQQKFHRRASYTLKMQSISPVLATIKNTLIAMPGLTTSAKTRVTISHVSNAVSILPTKTKPKKLIFYGSDGQTYTYLFKGLEDLHLDERIMQFLSIANTMMTNNSDLSGRNLYRARHYSVIPLG
;
A
#
# COMPACT_ATOMS: atom_id res chain seq x y z
N LEU A 1 15.02 14.13 10.12
CA LEU A 1 13.96 14.26 9.10
C LEU A 1 12.72 13.56 9.65
N GLU A 2 12.10 14.19 10.63
CA GLU A 2 10.74 13.85 11.10
C GLU A 2 9.78 14.58 10.15
N GLY A 3 8.82 13.85 9.58
CA GLY A 3 7.93 14.40 8.55
C GLY A 3 7.48 13.40 7.48
N GLY A 4 7.75 12.11 7.67
CA GLY A 4 6.92 11.06 7.08
C GLY A 4 6.11 10.47 8.22
N LEU A 5 4.79 10.39 8.09
CA LEU A 5 3.95 9.56 8.95
C LEU A 5 4.66 8.22 9.14
N LYS A 6 5.03 7.89 10.39
CA LYS A 6 5.46 6.55 10.79
C LYS A 6 4.22 5.66 10.68
N PHE A 7 3.87 5.32 9.45
CA PHE A 7 2.89 4.30 9.19
C PHE A 7 3.66 2.99 9.15
N ASP A 8 3.50 2.19 10.20
CA ASP A 8 4.02 0.84 10.19
C ASP A 8 3.08 0.01 9.31
N PHE A 9 3.53 -0.29 8.09
CA PHE A 9 2.81 -1.15 7.17
C PHE A 9 2.68 -2.59 7.71
N SER A 10 3.34 -2.92 8.83
CA SER A 10 3.13 -4.17 9.56
C SER A 10 1.70 -4.30 10.10
N GLU A 11 1.05 -3.20 10.49
CA GLU A 11 -0.32 -3.20 11.03
C GLU A 11 -1.39 -3.22 9.93
N ILE A 12 -1.10 -2.64 8.75
CA ILE A 12 -1.85 -2.93 7.52
C ILE A 12 -1.27 -4.21 6.92
N SER A 13 -1.48 -5.33 7.60
CA SER A 13 -1.51 -6.61 6.89
C SER A 13 -2.78 -6.61 6.04
N LEU A 14 -2.71 -6.10 4.81
CA LEU A 14 -3.67 -6.52 3.81
C LEU A 14 -3.58 -8.05 3.75
N PRO A 15 -4.69 -8.80 3.81
CA PRO A 15 -4.65 -10.23 3.66
C PRO A 15 -3.85 -10.50 2.41
N LYS A 16 -2.85 -11.39 2.51
CA LYS A 16 -2.17 -11.96 1.34
C LYS A 16 -3.24 -12.36 0.29
N ASP A 17 -4.43 -12.72 0.77
CA ASP A 17 -5.58 -13.22 0.03
C ASP A 17 -6.51 -12.19 -0.63
N CYS A 18 -6.39 -10.87 -0.40
CA CYS A 18 -7.17 -9.91 -1.19
C CYS A 18 -6.69 -9.90 -2.65
N LEU A 19 -5.41 -10.24 -2.89
CA LEU A 19 -4.78 -10.27 -4.21
C LEU A 19 -4.19 -11.64 -4.62
N SER A 20 -4.19 -12.67 -3.76
CA SER A 20 -3.97 -14.09 -4.16
C SER A 20 -5.13 -15.03 -3.82
N GLN A 21 -5.39 -16.01 -4.67
CA GLN A 21 -6.13 -17.27 -4.41
C GLN A 21 -5.47 -18.29 -5.36
N ASN A 22 -5.11 -19.54 -5.05
CA ASN A 22 -5.35 -20.48 -3.95
C ASN A 22 -4.16 -21.48 -3.91
N ASN A 23 -4.01 -22.21 -2.80
CA ASN A 23 -4.05 -23.68 -2.85
C ASN A 23 -4.45 -24.22 -1.47
N GLU A 24 -5.47 -25.07 -1.46
CA GLU A 24 -5.88 -25.87 -0.32
C GLU A 24 -4.72 -26.75 0.15
N CYS A 25 -4.35 -26.65 1.42
CA CYS A 25 -3.93 -27.79 2.22
C CYS A 25 -4.40 -27.54 3.65
N HIS A 26 -5.35 -28.37 4.08
CA HIS A 26 -5.54 -28.68 5.48
C HIS A 26 -4.20 -29.06 6.11
N ASP A 27 -3.86 -28.44 7.24
CA ASP A 27 -3.28 -29.18 8.35
C ASP A 27 -3.70 -28.49 9.65
N GLU A 28 -4.58 -29.18 10.38
CA GLU A 28 -4.77 -29.02 11.80
C GLU A 28 -3.53 -29.61 12.49
N ASN A 29 -2.83 -28.82 13.31
CA ASN A 29 -2.32 -29.17 14.65
C ASN A 29 -1.12 -28.31 15.09
N GLU A 30 -1.32 -27.72 16.29
CA GLU A 30 -0.36 -27.67 17.41
C GLU A 30 0.98 -26.91 17.25
N ASN A 31 1.07 -25.73 17.85
CA ASN A 31 1.64 -25.58 19.20
C ASN A 31 1.68 -24.09 19.62
N GLU A 32 0.97 -23.78 20.71
CA GLU A 32 1.13 -22.56 21.50
C GLU A 32 2.37 -22.72 22.39
N GLU A 33 3.50 -22.18 21.96
CA GLU A 33 4.59 -21.79 22.86
C GLU A 33 4.98 -20.35 22.48
N ASP A 34 4.28 -19.40 23.08
CA ASP A 34 4.63 -17.99 23.07
C ASP A 34 5.49 -17.65 24.30
N ASP A 35 6.19 -16.52 24.18
CA ASP A 35 6.86 -15.76 25.24
C ASP A 35 8.32 -16.12 25.63
N ASN A 36 9.31 -15.66 24.83
CA ASN A 36 10.50 -14.94 25.38
C ASN A 36 11.56 -14.36 24.39
N TYR A 37 11.28 -14.09 23.10
CA TYR A 37 12.33 -13.68 22.14
C TYR A 37 12.24 -12.24 21.58
N ASP A 38 11.49 -11.33 22.20
CA ASP A 38 11.36 -9.97 21.66
C ASP A 38 12.47 -8.98 22.07
N SER A 39 13.14 -9.20 23.21
CA SER A 39 14.12 -8.21 23.71
C SER A 39 15.41 -8.14 22.88
N ASP A 40 15.87 -9.24 22.27
CA ASP A 40 17.11 -9.26 21.49
C ASP A 40 16.94 -8.70 20.06
N ASN A 41 15.70 -8.71 19.55
CA ASN A 41 15.38 -8.22 18.20
C ASN A 41 15.29 -6.69 18.14
N GLU A 42 14.82 -6.03 19.19
CA GLU A 42 14.74 -4.56 19.24
C GLU A 42 16.14 -3.93 19.22
N ASP A 43 17.09 -4.48 19.97
CA ASP A 43 18.47 -3.98 20.02
C ASP A 43 19.20 -4.14 18.68
N SER A 44 19.00 -5.28 18.00
CA SER A 44 19.53 -5.52 16.65
C SER A 44 18.92 -4.56 15.62
N THR A 45 17.62 -4.30 15.71
CA THR A 45 16.90 -3.37 14.83
C THR A 45 17.37 -1.93 15.06
N ASN A 46 17.55 -1.52 16.32
CA ASN A 46 18.09 -0.21 16.68
C ASN A 46 19.55 -0.03 16.22
N ALA A 47 20.37 -1.07 16.32
CA ALA A 47 21.74 -1.07 15.83
C ALA A 47 21.79 -0.89 14.30
N LEU A 48 20.99 -1.64 13.54
CA LEU A 48 20.89 -1.50 12.09
C LEU A 48 20.41 -0.10 11.67
N GLN A 49 19.38 0.43 12.33
CA GLN A 49 18.90 1.80 12.07
C GLN A 49 19.99 2.85 12.29
N SER A 50 20.78 2.71 13.37
CA SER A 50 21.91 3.59 13.66
C SER A 50 23.01 3.51 12.58
N CYS A 51 23.32 2.30 12.13
CA CYS A 51 24.26 2.07 11.02
C CYS A 51 23.79 2.72 9.72
N PHE A 52 22.52 2.51 9.32
CA PHE A 52 21.97 3.13 8.11
C PHE A 52 21.97 4.66 8.19
N LYS A 53 21.59 5.23 9.35
CA LYS A 53 21.65 6.67 9.58
C LYS A 53 23.06 7.22 9.40
N THR A 54 24.06 6.56 10.00
CA THR A 54 25.47 6.96 9.89
C THR A 54 25.97 6.90 8.44
N MET A 55 25.57 5.88 7.68
CA MET A 55 25.91 5.79 6.24
C MET A 55 25.27 6.93 5.44
N VAL A 56 23.98 7.22 5.65
CA VAL A 56 23.29 8.33 4.98
C VAL A 56 23.95 9.67 5.35
N ASP A 57 24.29 9.89 6.62
CA ASP A 57 24.96 11.11 7.08
C ASP A 57 26.35 11.27 6.43
N THR A 58 27.08 10.18 6.27
CA THR A 58 28.40 10.19 5.62
C THR A 58 28.29 10.49 4.12
N LEU A 59 27.35 9.85 3.42
CA LEU A 59 27.09 10.09 2.01
C LEU A 59 26.57 11.52 1.76
N SER A 60 25.73 12.03 2.66
CA SER A 60 25.19 13.41 2.59
C SER A 60 26.29 14.46 2.74
N LYS A 61 27.38 14.17 3.47
CA LYS A 61 28.54 15.06 3.56
C LYS A 61 29.41 15.03 2.29
N GLN A 62 29.44 13.91 1.58
CA GLN A 62 30.25 13.74 0.37
C GLN A 62 29.56 14.30 -0.88
N ASP A 63 28.27 14.02 -1.04
CA ASP A 63 27.46 14.47 -2.18
C ASP A 63 26.04 14.85 -1.70
N PRO A 64 25.89 16.03 -1.06
CA PRO A 64 24.63 16.45 -0.46
C PRO A 64 23.51 16.59 -1.49
N GLU A 65 23.84 17.03 -2.70
CA GLU A 65 22.85 17.27 -3.75
C GLU A 65 22.26 15.95 -4.27
N THR A 66 23.11 14.98 -4.63
CA THR A 66 22.62 13.68 -5.10
C THR A 66 21.79 12.98 -4.03
N ILE A 67 22.21 13.01 -2.76
CA ILE A 67 21.47 12.35 -1.68
C ILE A 67 20.12 13.01 -1.45
N ALA A 68 20.04 14.34 -1.44
CA ALA A 68 18.76 15.05 -1.33
C ALA A 68 17.81 14.73 -2.50
N GLN A 69 18.34 14.67 -3.73
CA GLN A 69 17.57 14.28 -4.92
C GLN A 69 17.05 12.83 -4.81
N VAL A 70 17.87 11.88 -4.36
CA VAL A 70 17.47 10.48 -4.15
C VAL A 70 16.41 10.36 -3.06
N GLN A 71 16.58 11.04 -1.92
CA GLN A 71 15.59 11.05 -0.84
C GLN A 71 14.24 11.57 -1.31
N THR A 72 14.25 12.65 -2.10
CA THR A 72 13.04 13.22 -2.71
C THR A 72 12.39 12.24 -3.67
N LEU A 73 13.18 11.62 -4.56
CA LEU A 73 12.69 10.59 -5.50
C LEU A 73 12.02 9.43 -4.75
N VAL A 74 12.68 8.88 -3.73
CA VAL A 74 12.16 7.74 -2.94
C VAL A 74 10.91 8.14 -2.17
N LYS A 75 10.88 9.34 -1.54
CA LYS A 75 9.69 9.86 -0.85
C LYS A 75 8.49 9.90 -1.80
N GLU A 76 8.67 10.46 -2.99
CA GLU A 76 7.58 10.63 -3.95
C GLU A 76 7.18 9.32 -4.62
N LEU A 77 8.13 8.41 -4.87
CA LEU A 77 7.80 7.05 -5.32
C LEU A 77 6.95 6.33 -4.28
N ARG A 78 7.30 6.42 -2.98
CA ARG A 78 6.49 5.86 -1.89
C ARG A 78 5.09 6.47 -1.82
N ARG A 79 4.96 7.79 -2.02
CA ARG A 79 3.65 8.47 -2.07
C ARG A 79 2.76 7.93 -3.18
N ILE A 80 3.30 7.75 -4.38
CA ILE A 80 2.52 7.25 -5.52
C ILE A 80 2.31 5.72 -5.49
N THR A 81 2.87 5.00 -4.51
CA THR A 81 2.67 3.55 -4.35
C THR A 81 1.21 3.22 -4.11
N LEU A 82 0.60 3.94 -3.16
CA LEU A 82 -0.76 3.72 -2.72
C LEU A 82 -1.44 5.08 -2.56
N LEU A 83 -2.31 5.42 -3.50
CA LEU A 83 -3.09 6.66 -3.44
C LEU A 83 -4.19 6.52 -2.39
N TRP A 84 -4.69 7.63 -1.85
CA TRP A 84 -5.70 7.61 -0.78
C TRP A 84 -6.99 6.86 -1.15
N ASP A 85 -7.47 6.99 -2.37
CA ASP A 85 -8.64 6.23 -2.84
C ASP A 85 -8.36 4.73 -3.00
N GLU A 86 -7.12 4.36 -3.35
CA GLU A 86 -6.67 2.96 -3.39
C GLU A 86 -6.55 2.37 -1.98
N LEU A 87 -6.02 3.16 -1.02
CA LEU A 87 -5.96 2.80 0.40
C LEU A 87 -7.37 2.53 0.95
N TRP A 88 -8.29 3.48 0.79
CA TRP A 88 -9.68 3.32 1.26
C TRP A 88 -10.35 2.09 0.64
N LEU A 89 -10.22 1.90 -0.67
CA LEU A 89 -10.79 0.75 -1.34
C LEU A 89 -10.19 -0.58 -0.85
N GLY A 90 -8.86 -0.65 -0.72
CA GLY A 90 -8.14 -1.83 -0.29
C GLY A 90 -8.54 -2.25 1.12
N THR A 91 -8.51 -1.31 2.07
CA THR A 91 -8.88 -1.55 3.47
C THR A 91 -10.36 -1.92 3.61
N LEU A 92 -11.27 -1.23 2.91
CA LEU A 92 -12.69 -1.59 2.95
C LEU A 92 -12.97 -2.97 2.37
N ALA A 93 -12.25 -3.36 1.29
CA ALA A 93 -12.36 -4.70 0.72
C ALA A 93 -11.83 -5.78 1.66
N GLN A 94 -10.70 -5.52 2.34
CA GLN A 94 -10.12 -6.40 3.36
C GLN A 94 -11.10 -6.68 4.50
N HIS A 95 -11.76 -5.65 5.02
CA HIS A 95 -12.69 -5.80 6.15
C HIS A 95 -14.12 -6.17 5.74
N GLN A 96 -14.39 -6.42 4.45
CA GLN A 96 -15.75 -6.65 3.95
C GLN A 96 -16.44 -7.85 4.61
N THR A 97 -15.70 -8.95 4.80
CA THR A 97 -16.21 -10.16 5.46
C THR A 97 -16.54 -9.87 6.92
N GLU A 98 -15.68 -9.15 7.63
CA GLU A 98 -15.89 -8.79 9.04
C GLU A 98 -17.08 -7.83 9.19
N ILE A 99 -17.19 -6.82 8.33
CA ILE A 99 -18.34 -5.89 8.29
C ILE A 99 -19.65 -6.68 8.12
N SER A 100 -19.66 -7.68 7.24
CA SER A 100 -20.84 -8.52 6.99
C SER A 100 -21.18 -9.40 8.20
N LYS A 101 -20.18 -9.99 8.85
CA LYS A 101 -20.37 -10.77 10.09
C LYS A 101 -20.92 -9.92 11.23
N ARG A 102 -20.38 -8.72 11.44
CA ARG A 102 -20.85 -7.76 12.46
C ARG A 102 -22.29 -7.31 12.20
N GLN A 103 -22.65 -7.12 10.92
CA GLN A 103 -24.01 -6.82 10.53
C GLN A 103 -24.99 -7.94 10.95
N GLN A 104 -24.67 -9.19 10.63
CA GLN A 104 -25.49 -10.35 11.01
C GLN A 104 -25.55 -10.55 12.53
N GLN A 105 -24.43 -10.35 13.23
CA GLN A 105 -24.38 -10.39 14.69
C GLN A 105 -25.32 -9.36 15.32
N LEU A 106 -25.33 -8.13 14.78
CA LEU A 106 -26.20 -7.08 15.26
C LEU A 106 -27.68 -7.41 15.02
N GLU A 107 -28.03 -7.95 13.85
CA GLU A 107 -29.40 -8.42 13.55
C GLU A 107 -29.89 -9.46 14.56
N TYR A 108 -29.06 -10.45 14.87
CA TYR A 108 -29.36 -11.49 15.85
C TYR A 108 -29.52 -10.96 17.28
N GLU A 109 -28.64 -10.05 17.71
CA GLU A 109 -28.73 -9.46 19.06
C GLU A 109 -29.96 -8.56 19.21
N ILE A 110 -30.36 -7.84 18.16
CA ILE A 110 -31.58 -7.03 18.16
C ILE A 110 -32.83 -7.91 18.28
N GLU A 111 -32.88 -9.03 17.54
CA GLU A 111 -33.98 -9.99 17.62
C GLU A 111 -34.14 -10.53 19.05
N LYS A 112 -33.04 -10.96 19.69
CA LYS A 112 -33.05 -11.39 21.10
C LYS A 112 -33.56 -10.34 22.08
N VAL A 113 -33.14 -9.08 21.91
CA VAL A 113 -33.59 -7.99 22.79
C VAL A 113 -35.09 -7.74 22.60
N ASN A 114 -35.57 -7.83 21.36
CA ASN A 114 -36.98 -7.66 21.04
C ASN A 114 -37.87 -8.80 21.58
N GLU A 115 -37.39 -10.04 21.56
CA GLU A 115 -38.11 -11.20 22.11
C GLU A 115 -38.18 -11.23 23.63
N ASN A 116 -37.31 -10.50 24.34
CA ASN A 116 -37.29 -10.51 25.80
C ASN A 116 -38.58 -9.86 26.38
N PRO A 117 -39.40 -10.61 27.15
CA PRO A 117 -40.64 -10.09 27.72
C PRO A 117 -40.42 -9.21 28.96
N ASN A 118 -39.23 -9.26 29.57
CA ASN A 118 -38.93 -8.57 30.83
C ASN A 118 -38.44 -7.13 30.65
N LEU A 119 -38.26 -6.67 29.40
CA LEU A 119 -37.78 -5.33 29.09
C LEU A 119 -38.91 -4.47 28.53
N ASN A 120 -39.01 -3.24 29.02
CA ASN A 120 -39.91 -2.25 28.44
C ASN A 120 -39.33 -1.67 27.12
N LYS A 121 -40.13 -0.89 26.38
CA LYS A 121 -39.71 -0.36 25.07
C LYS A 121 -38.48 0.56 25.15
N GLU A 122 -38.38 1.39 26.19
CA GLU A 122 -37.27 2.32 26.36
C GLU A 122 -35.96 1.58 26.69
N GLU A 123 -36.03 0.58 27.56
CA GLU A 123 -34.91 -0.31 27.91
C GLU A 123 -34.42 -1.09 26.70
N LYS A 124 -35.35 -1.62 25.87
CA LYS A 124 -35.00 -2.30 24.61
C LYS A 124 -34.24 -1.37 23.67
N MET A 125 -34.73 -0.14 23.44
CA MET A 125 -34.05 0.82 22.57
C MET A 125 -32.66 1.19 23.09
N SER A 126 -32.53 1.44 24.39
CA SER A 126 -31.24 1.76 25.02
C SER A 126 -30.24 0.61 24.89
N LEU A 127 -30.68 -0.63 25.16
CA LEU A 127 -29.84 -1.81 25.03
C LEU A 127 -29.42 -2.08 23.58
N ILE A 128 -30.34 -1.90 22.63
CA ILE A 128 -30.06 -2.01 21.19
C ILE A 128 -29.02 -0.97 20.76
N ALA A 129 -29.15 0.28 21.21
CA ALA A 129 -28.18 1.34 20.90
C ALA A 129 -26.78 1.03 21.45
N GLU A 130 -26.69 0.52 22.68
CA GLU A 130 -25.40 0.15 23.28
C GLU A 130 -24.79 -1.09 22.59
N LYS A 131 -25.62 -2.08 22.24
CA LYS A 131 -25.19 -3.25 21.47
C LYS A 131 -24.66 -2.85 20.09
N HIS A 132 -25.37 -1.95 19.39
CA HIS A 132 -24.92 -1.36 18.13
C HIS A 132 -23.54 -0.73 18.28
N ARG A 133 -23.40 0.17 19.26
CA ARG A 133 -22.13 0.85 19.55
C ARG A 133 -20.99 -0.13 19.77
N ILE A 134 -21.18 -1.17 20.59
CA ILE A 134 -20.15 -2.16 20.91
C ILE A 134 -19.76 -2.98 19.66
N ILE A 135 -20.74 -3.47 18.90
CA ILE A 135 -20.51 -4.33 17.74
C ILE A 135 -19.85 -3.56 16.59
N ILE A 136 -20.21 -2.29 16.39
CA ILE A 136 -19.74 -1.45 15.28
C ILE A 136 -18.44 -0.71 15.61
N LYS A 137 -18.06 -0.60 16.90
CA LYS A 137 -16.83 0.08 17.33
C LYS A 137 -15.56 -0.33 16.57
N PRO A 138 -15.29 -1.62 16.29
CA PRO A 138 -14.09 -2.01 15.52
C PRO A 138 -14.11 -1.46 14.08
N ILE A 139 -15.28 -1.42 13.44
CA ILE A 139 -15.43 -0.88 12.08
C ILE A 139 -15.17 0.63 12.11
N VAL A 140 -15.78 1.34 13.08
CA VAL A 140 -15.58 2.78 13.27
C VAL A 140 -14.10 3.09 13.50
N PHE A 141 -13.41 2.31 14.33
CA PHE A 141 -11.98 2.48 14.59
C PHE A 141 -11.15 2.45 13.31
N VAL A 142 -11.37 1.45 12.43
CA VAL A 142 -10.66 1.36 11.14
C VAL A 142 -10.94 2.58 10.27
N LEU A 143 -12.20 3.04 10.20
CA LEU A 143 -12.57 4.21 9.41
C LEU A 143 -11.96 5.50 9.96
N GLU A 144 -11.86 5.64 11.28
CA GLU A 144 -11.21 6.78 11.93
C GLU A 144 -9.72 6.81 11.64
N GLN A 145 -9.03 5.66 11.68
CA GLN A 145 -7.62 5.57 11.29
C GLN A 145 -7.41 5.99 9.83
N LEU A 146 -8.26 5.52 8.92
CA LEU A 146 -8.22 5.95 7.52
C LEU A 146 -8.52 7.44 7.35
N GLN A 147 -9.49 7.97 8.11
CA GLN A 147 -9.81 9.40 8.11
C GLN A 147 -8.62 10.22 8.60
N GLU A 148 -7.93 9.80 9.66
CA GLU A 148 -6.77 10.49 10.22
C GLU A 148 -5.68 10.66 9.15
N ILE A 149 -5.30 9.55 8.48
CA ILE A 149 -4.31 9.56 7.39
C ILE A 149 -4.75 10.49 6.25
N THR A 150 -6.00 10.40 5.82
CA THR A 150 -6.50 11.13 4.63
C THR A 150 -6.98 12.55 4.93
N SER A 151 -6.96 12.95 6.19
CA SER A 151 -7.22 14.32 6.66
C SER A 151 -5.94 15.15 6.86
N ALA A 152 -4.77 14.52 6.72
CA ALA A 152 -3.47 15.20 6.73
C ALA A 152 -3.40 16.28 5.64
N GLU A 153 -2.47 17.22 5.78
CA GLU A 153 -2.28 18.28 4.78
C GLU A 153 -2.00 17.67 3.39
N ALA A 154 -2.81 18.06 2.40
CA ALA A 154 -2.66 17.56 1.03
C ALA A 154 -1.40 18.15 0.38
N GLU A 155 -0.45 17.29 0.02
CA GLU A 155 0.80 17.63 -0.69
C GLU A 155 0.62 17.56 -2.22
N THR A 156 -0.43 16.88 -2.71
CA THR A 156 -0.68 16.71 -4.16
C THR A 156 -2.07 17.18 -4.60
N PRO A 157 -2.24 17.57 -5.88
CA PRO A 157 -3.57 17.87 -6.43
C PRO A 157 -4.58 16.73 -6.26
N HIS A 158 -4.12 15.47 -6.40
CA HIS A 158 -4.98 14.29 -6.24
C HIS A 158 -5.45 14.11 -4.78
N GLU A 159 -4.57 14.33 -3.81
CA GLU A 159 -4.91 14.31 -2.37
C GLU A 159 -5.94 15.40 -2.02
N ARG A 160 -5.75 16.61 -2.54
CA ARG A 160 -6.70 17.71 -2.34
C ARG A 160 -8.06 17.42 -2.98
N GLU A 161 -8.08 16.91 -4.21
CA GLU A 161 -9.33 16.50 -4.89
C GLU A 161 -10.06 15.40 -4.09
N PHE A 162 -9.31 14.44 -3.52
CA PHE A 162 -9.87 13.43 -2.65
C PHE A 162 -10.56 14.05 -1.42
N GLN A 163 -9.89 14.98 -0.74
CA GLN A 163 -10.44 15.65 0.44
C GLN A 163 -11.70 16.46 0.12
N GLU A 164 -11.62 17.31 -0.91
CA GLU A 164 -12.74 18.14 -1.36
C GLU A 164 -13.98 17.30 -1.70
N LYS A 165 -13.76 16.09 -2.25
CA LYS A 165 -14.85 15.22 -2.68
C LYS A 165 -15.41 14.32 -1.59
N TYR A 166 -14.55 13.74 -0.76
CA TYR A 166 -14.94 12.61 0.11
C TYR A 166 -14.85 12.92 1.61
N LEU A 167 -14.06 13.89 2.06
CA LEU A 167 -13.76 14.03 3.50
C LEU A 167 -14.99 14.34 4.34
N GLU A 168 -15.87 15.23 3.88
CA GLU A 168 -17.11 15.55 4.60
C GLU A 168 -18.10 14.38 4.58
N GLU A 169 -18.16 13.61 3.49
CA GLU A 169 -18.97 12.39 3.41
C GLU A 169 -18.44 11.32 4.38
N ILE A 170 -17.11 11.11 4.44
CA ILE A 170 -16.46 10.17 5.37
C ILE A 170 -16.80 10.53 6.82
N LYS A 171 -16.65 11.81 7.21
CA LYS A 171 -17.01 12.30 8.54
C LYS A 171 -18.48 12.01 8.86
N ASN A 172 -19.38 12.27 7.91
CA ASN A 172 -20.81 12.00 8.06
C ASN A 172 -21.10 10.50 8.24
N VAL A 173 -20.46 9.64 7.43
CA VAL A 173 -20.58 8.18 7.54
C VAL A 173 -20.12 7.70 8.91
N ILE A 174 -18.94 8.14 9.38
CA ILE A 174 -18.41 7.77 10.70
C ILE A 174 -19.36 8.24 11.81
N GLN A 175 -19.88 9.47 11.71
CA GLN A 175 -20.82 10.01 12.68
C GLN A 175 -22.13 9.21 12.72
N LYS A 176 -22.69 8.83 11.57
CA LYS A 176 -23.91 8.01 11.46
C LYS A 176 -23.71 6.57 11.94
N LEU A 177 -22.50 6.03 11.81
CA LEU A 177 -22.16 4.71 12.38
C LEU A 177 -22.01 4.77 13.90
N LYS A 178 -21.51 5.88 14.45
CA LYS A 178 -21.42 6.07 15.91
C LYS A 178 -22.78 6.33 16.55
N ASN A 179 -23.60 7.14 15.88
CA ASN A 179 -24.90 7.62 16.37
C ASN A 179 -25.97 7.39 15.29
N PRO A 180 -26.43 6.15 15.10
CA PRO A 180 -27.45 5.84 14.10
C PRO A 180 -28.82 6.40 14.51
N GLU A 181 -29.60 6.88 13.54
CA GLU A 181 -30.99 7.33 13.77
C GLU A 181 -31.89 6.16 14.18
N ASN A 182 -31.73 5.00 13.52
CA ASN A 182 -32.48 3.77 13.76
C ASN A 182 -31.51 2.61 14.12
N PRO A 183 -31.05 2.50 15.39
CA PRO A 183 -30.14 1.44 15.81
C PRO A 183 -30.79 0.04 15.78
N ASP A 184 -32.12 -0.02 15.80
CA ASP A 184 -32.95 -1.24 15.67
C ASP A 184 -32.96 -1.82 14.25
N LYS A 185 -32.41 -1.09 13.27
CA LYS A 185 -32.33 -1.52 11.87
C LYS A 185 -30.89 -1.56 11.38
N PRO A 186 -30.23 -2.73 11.46
CA PRO A 186 -28.82 -2.89 11.05
C PRO A 186 -28.59 -2.57 9.58
N GLN A 187 -29.54 -2.92 8.71
CA GLN A 187 -29.45 -2.59 7.29
C GLN A 187 -29.39 -1.08 7.07
N GLU A 188 -30.26 -0.30 7.74
CA GLU A 188 -30.30 1.17 7.61
C GLU A 188 -29.06 1.83 8.22
N SER A 189 -28.64 1.39 9.41
CA SER A 189 -27.49 1.99 10.09
C SER A 189 -26.15 1.77 9.37
N LEU A 190 -26.00 0.68 8.60
CA LEU A 190 -24.80 0.42 7.77
C LEU A 190 -24.94 0.92 6.32
N GLN A 191 -26.10 1.43 5.87
CA GLN A 191 -26.24 1.96 4.50
C GLN A 191 -25.22 3.06 4.14
N PRO A 192 -24.87 4.02 5.03
CA PRO A 192 -23.88 5.04 4.72
C PRO A 192 -22.52 4.44 4.33
N LEU A 193 -22.09 3.40 5.06
CA LEU A 193 -20.85 2.67 4.77
C LEU A 193 -20.91 1.94 3.42
N LYS A 194 -22.01 1.24 3.13
CA LYS A 194 -22.20 0.55 1.84
C LYS A 194 -22.20 1.53 0.67
N THR A 195 -22.76 2.73 0.87
CA THR A 195 -22.83 3.78 -0.16
C THR A 195 -21.43 4.28 -0.52
N ILE A 196 -20.63 4.66 0.48
CA ILE A 196 -19.27 5.15 0.23
C ILE A 196 -18.34 4.06 -0.34
N GLN A 197 -18.48 2.81 0.13
CA GLN A 197 -17.79 1.65 -0.47
C GLN A 197 -18.07 1.53 -1.97
N LYS A 198 -19.35 1.64 -2.37
CA LYS A 198 -19.75 1.58 -3.78
C LYS A 198 -19.16 2.73 -4.59
N GLN A 199 -19.05 3.93 -4.02
CA GLN A 199 -18.42 5.07 -4.72
C GLN A 199 -16.95 4.80 -5.02
N PHE A 200 -16.19 4.28 -4.06
CA PHE A 200 -14.78 3.90 -4.28
C PHE A 200 -14.64 2.77 -5.30
N GLN A 201 -15.50 1.74 -5.20
CA GLN A 201 -15.51 0.63 -6.16
C GLN A 201 -15.84 1.08 -7.58
N GLN A 202 -16.81 1.99 -7.77
CA GLN A 202 -17.19 2.48 -9.09
C GLN A 202 -16.06 3.22 -9.80
N LYS A 203 -15.25 4.00 -9.08
CA LYS A 203 -14.04 4.65 -9.65
C LYS A 203 -13.05 3.59 -10.16
N PHE A 204 -12.93 2.49 -9.42
CA PHE A 204 -11.93 1.46 -9.65
C PHE A 204 -12.29 0.40 -10.71
N HIS A 205 -13.59 0.19 -10.96
CA HIS A 205 -14.12 -0.79 -11.92
C HIS A 205 -14.42 -0.21 -13.31
N ARG A 206 -14.11 1.07 -13.58
CA ARG A 206 -14.17 1.60 -14.95
C ARG A 206 -13.11 0.88 -15.80
N ARG A 207 -13.57 -0.08 -16.62
CA ARG A 207 -12.84 -1.19 -17.26
C ARG A 207 -11.83 -0.84 -18.37
N ALA A 208 -11.10 0.26 -18.26
CA ALA A 208 -10.01 0.58 -19.17
C ALA A 208 -8.72 0.76 -18.38
N SER A 209 -7.57 0.47 -18.99
CA SER A 209 -6.30 1.00 -18.49
C SER A 209 -6.49 2.50 -18.29
N TYR A 210 -6.43 2.94 -17.04
CA TYR A 210 -6.61 4.34 -16.73
C TYR A 210 -5.23 4.96 -16.59
N THR A 211 -5.04 6.07 -17.30
CA THR A 211 -3.80 6.84 -17.26
C THR A 211 -3.96 7.91 -16.20
N LEU A 212 -3.06 7.90 -15.23
CA LEU A 212 -2.87 9.00 -14.29
C LEU A 212 -1.89 10.01 -14.86
N LYS A 213 -2.07 11.28 -14.47
CA LYS A 213 -1.08 12.31 -14.75
C LYS A 213 -0.12 12.40 -13.57
N MET A 214 1.18 12.31 -13.82
CA MET A 214 2.21 12.46 -12.79
C MET A 214 2.03 13.80 -12.07
N GLN A 215 1.75 14.88 -12.79
CA GLN A 215 1.48 16.20 -12.22
C GLN A 215 0.36 16.21 -11.17
N SER A 216 -0.61 15.31 -11.26
CA SER A 216 -1.71 15.19 -10.30
C SER A 216 -1.32 14.40 -9.05
N ILE A 217 -0.48 13.37 -9.19
CA ILE A 217 -0.14 12.44 -8.10
C ILE A 217 1.23 12.69 -7.46
N SER A 218 2.13 13.38 -8.16
CA SER A 218 3.41 13.88 -7.67
C SER A 218 3.90 15.02 -8.59
N PRO A 219 3.59 16.29 -8.25
CA PRO A 219 4.12 17.46 -8.95
C PRO A 219 5.65 17.50 -8.97
N VAL A 220 6.29 16.95 -7.93
CA VAL A 220 7.75 16.88 -7.80
C VAL A 220 8.34 15.95 -8.86
N LEU A 221 7.78 14.74 -9.02
CA LEU A 221 8.19 13.82 -10.08
C LEU A 221 7.77 14.25 -11.48
N ALA A 222 6.80 15.16 -11.62
CA ALA A 222 6.48 15.74 -12.91
C ALA A 222 7.44 16.87 -13.34
N THR A 223 8.08 17.54 -12.37
CA THR A 223 8.92 18.73 -12.60
C THR A 223 10.42 18.47 -12.55
N ILE A 224 10.83 17.36 -11.93
CA ILE A 224 12.19 16.82 -11.95
C ILE A 224 12.77 16.81 -13.36
N LYS A 225 13.92 17.48 -13.52
CA LYS A 225 14.68 17.53 -14.77
C LYS A 225 16.18 17.47 -14.50
N ASN A 226 16.92 16.82 -15.39
CA ASN A 226 18.38 16.73 -15.46
C ASN A 226 19.03 16.45 -14.09
N THR A 227 18.65 15.34 -13.46
CA THR A 227 19.14 15.00 -12.12
C THR A 227 20.51 14.33 -12.15
N LEU A 228 21.13 14.28 -10.98
CA LEU A 228 22.38 13.56 -10.71
C LEU A 228 22.12 12.08 -10.36
N ILE A 229 20.85 11.70 -10.19
CA ILE A 229 20.44 10.36 -9.80
C ILE A 229 20.76 9.39 -10.94
N ALA A 230 21.55 8.36 -10.63
CA ALA A 230 21.81 7.28 -11.58
C ALA A 230 20.51 6.52 -11.88
N MET A 231 20.33 6.10 -13.14
CA MET A 231 19.14 5.37 -13.55
C MET A 231 19.02 4.05 -12.75
N PRO A 232 17.91 3.81 -12.03
CA PRO A 232 17.80 2.68 -11.13
C PRO A 232 17.95 1.32 -11.83
N GLY A 233 18.76 0.42 -11.28
CA GLY A 233 18.87 -0.95 -11.80
C GLY A 233 19.70 -1.12 -13.07
N LEU A 234 20.28 -0.05 -13.60
CA LEU A 234 21.29 -0.16 -14.64
C LEU A 234 22.65 -0.44 -14.01
N THR A 235 23.30 -1.51 -14.47
CA THR A 235 24.69 -1.77 -14.13
C THR A 235 25.56 -0.72 -14.82
N THR A 236 26.24 0.10 -14.02
CA THR A 236 27.24 1.05 -14.53
C THR A 236 28.38 0.27 -15.19
N SER A 237 28.32 0.10 -16.51
CA SER A 237 29.54 -0.17 -17.27
C SER A 237 30.48 1.01 -17.09
N ALA A 238 31.78 0.73 -16.92
CA ALA A 238 32.82 1.70 -16.55
C ALA A 238 32.99 2.93 -17.47
N LYS A 239 32.16 3.10 -18.52
CA LYS A 239 32.30 4.16 -19.53
C LYS A 239 31.20 5.22 -19.54
N THR A 240 30.00 4.99 -19.01
CA THR A 240 28.92 6.02 -19.03
C THR A 240 27.89 5.80 -17.92
N ARG A 241 27.81 6.74 -16.96
CA ARG A 241 26.73 6.78 -15.95
C ARG A 241 25.51 7.47 -16.57
N VAL A 242 24.45 6.70 -16.81
CA VAL A 242 23.15 7.25 -17.24
C VAL A 242 22.41 7.79 -16.03
N THR A 243 21.95 9.03 -16.10
CA THR A 243 21.18 9.69 -15.04
C THR A 243 19.74 9.94 -15.49
N ILE A 244 18.84 10.21 -14.54
CA ILE A 244 17.45 10.52 -14.85
C ILE A 244 17.36 11.95 -15.41
N SER A 245 17.07 12.06 -16.71
CA SER A 245 16.75 13.33 -17.35
C SER A 245 15.39 13.83 -16.90
N HIS A 246 14.33 13.03 -16.97
CA HIS A 246 13.00 13.40 -16.48
C HIS A 246 12.09 12.17 -16.40
N VAL A 247 10.91 12.33 -15.79
CA VAL A 247 9.89 11.28 -15.70
C VAL A 247 8.71 11.66 -16.61
N SER A 248 8.13 10.66 -17.27
CA SER A 248 6.92 10.84 -18.08
C SER A 248 5.76 11.33 -17.22
N ASN A 249 5.01 12.31 -17.74
CA ASN A 249 3.79 12.76 -17.10
C ASN A 249 2.63 11.75 -17.21
N ALA A 250 2.75 10.73 -18.06
CA ALA A 250 1.73 9.68 -18.20
C ALA A 250 2.13 8.44 -17.41
N VAL A 251 1.27 8.05 -16.46
CA VAL A 251 1.41 6.83 -15.65
C VAL A 251 0.28 5.88 -16.01
N SER A 252 0.59 4.74 -16.60
CA SER A 252 -0.43 3.74 -16.98
C SER A 252 -0.62 2.74 -15.87
N ILE A 253 -1.87 2.50 -15.47
CA ILE A 253 -2.19 1.45 -14.52
C ILE A 253 -2.61 0.20 -15.28
N LEU A 254 -1.94 -0.92 -14.98
CA LEU A 254 -2.21 -2.18 -15.65
C LEU A 254 -3.49 -2.81 -15.09
N PRO A 255 -4.36 -3.38 -15.94
CA PRO A 255 -5.64 -3.95 -15.52
C PRO A 255 -5.47 -5.36 -14.94
N THR A 256 -4.57 -5.51 -13.95
CA THR A 256 -4.38 -6.74 -13.19
C THR A 256 -4.96 -6.61 -11.80
N LYS A 257 -4.98 -7.71 -11.03
CA LYS A 257 -5.44 -7.73 -9.64
C LYS A 257 -4.66 -6.71 -8.79
N THR A 258 -3.33 -6.72 -8.87
CA THR A 258 -2.43 -5.84 -8.08
C THR A 258 -2.24 -4.44 -8.67
N LYS A 259 -2.84 -4.14 -9.83
CA LYS A 259 -2.83 -2.83 -10.49
C LYS A 259 -1.49 -2.08 -10.44
N PRO A 260 -0.39 -2.71 -10.86
CA PRO A 260 0.91 -2.07 -10.83
C PRO A 260 0.94 -0.87 -11.77
N LYS A 261 1.71 0.15 -11.38
CA LYS A 261 1.83 1.41 -12.13
C LYS A 261 3.04 1.31 -13.05
N LYS A 262 2.82 1.45 -14.36
CA LYS A 262 3.89 1.53 -15.36
C LYS A 262 4.43 2.96 -15.39
N LEU A 263 5.67 3.12 -14.94
CA LEU A 263 6.40 4.39 -14.95
C LEU A 263 7.40 4.40 -16.11
N ILE A 264 7.62 5.58 -16.69
CA ILE A 264 8.56 5.77 -17.79
C ILE A 264 9.53 6.89 -17.41
N PHE A 265 10.82 6.59 -17.42
CA PHE A 265 11.92 7.49 -17.14
C PHE A 265 12.71 7.72 -18.43
N TYR A 266 13.23 8.93 -18.59
CA TYR A 266 14.11 9.28 -19.70
C TYR A 266 15.52 9.46 -19.18
N GLY A 267 16.49 8.80 -19.82
CA GLY A 267 17.90 8.89 -19.46
C GLY A 267 18.57 10.12 -20.07
N SER A 268 19.69 10.53 -19.47
CA SER A 268 20.60 11.54 -20.06
C SER A 268 21.26 11.11 -21.36
N ASP A 269 21.17 9.82 -21.71
CA ASP A 269 21.58 9.25 -22.99
C ASP A 269 20.47 9.31 -24.08
N GLY A 270 19.31 9.87 -23.75
CA GLY A 270 18.15 9.97 -24.64
C GLY A 270 17.32 8.69 -24.74
N GLN A 271 17.68 7.63 -24.00
CA GLN A 271 16.91 6.38 -24.00
C GLN A 271 15.72 6.43 -23.04
N THR A 272 14.74 5.58 -23.31
CA THR A 272 13.53 5.44 -22.51
C THR A 272 13.61 4.18 -21.66
N TYR A 273 13.43 4.33 -20.35
CA TYR A 273 13.48 3.26 -19.36
C TYR A 273 12.11 3.06 -18.74
N THR A 274 11.57 1.85 -18.89
CA THR A 274 10.24 1.51 -18.36
C THR A 274 10.39 0.71 -17.09
N TYR A 275 9.68 1.12 -16.04
CA TYR A 275 9.62 0.44 -14.76
C TYR A 275 8.19 0.00 -14.46
N LEU A 276 8.08 -1.16 -13.83
CA LEU A 276 6.81 -1.62 -13.27
C LEU A 276 6.85 -1.43 -11.77
N PHE A 277 6.02 -0.52 -11.29
CA PHE A 277 5.93 -0.19 -9.88
C PHE A 277 4.82 -1.02 -9.24
N LYS A 278 5.21 -1.95 -8.37
CA LYS A 278 4.33 -2.87 -7.66
C LYS A 278 4.27 -2.42 -6.20
N GLY A 279 3.13 -1.84 -5.82
CA GLY A 279 2.87 -1.49 -4.43
C GLY A 279 2.33 -2.68 -3.66
N LEU A 280 2.61 -2.72 -2.35
CA LEU A 280 2.06 -3.72 -1.42
C LEU A 280 2.50 -5.17 -1.68
N GLU A 281 3.57 -5.35 -2.46
CA GLU A 281 4.24 -6.64 -2.68
C GLU A 281 5.64 -6.57 -2.08
N ASP A 282 6.05 -7.61 -1.34
CA ASP A 282 7.44 -7.76 -0.91
C ASP A 282 8.27 -8.33 -2.08
N LEU A 283 9.17 -7.51 -2.61
CA LEU A 283 10.01 -7.85 -3.77
C LEU A 283 11.40 -8.36 -3.38
N HIS A 284 11.71 -8.55 -2.09
CA HIS A 284 13.04 -9.02 -1.68
C HIS A 284 13.32 -10.43 -2.20
N LEU A 285 12.31 -11.32 -2.25
CA LEU A 285 12.50 -12.65 -2.81
C LEU A 285 12.81 -12.60 -4.32
N ASP A 286 12.03 -11.82 -5.08
CA ASP A 286 12.27 -11.59 -6.51
C ASP A 286 13.67 -11.01 -6.77
N GLU A 287 14.12 -10.07 -5.93
CA GLU A 287 15.47 -9.51 -5.99
C GLU A 287 16.54 -10.62 -5.88
N ARG A 288 16.40 -11.52 -4.89
CA ARG A 288 17.36 -12.62 -4.66
C ARG A 288 17.34 -13.64 -5.79
N ILE A 289 16.18 -13.94 -6.36
CA ILE A 289 16.06 -14.82 -7.53
C ILE A 289 16.77 -14.20 -8.73
N MET A 290 16.56 -12.91 -9.01
CA MET A 290 17.24 -12.23 -10.12
C MET A 290 18.76 -12.15 -9.93
N GLN A 291 19.23 -11.96 -8.69
CA GLN A 291 20.66 -12.04 -8.35
C GLN A 291 21.23 -13.44 -8.62
N PHE A 292 20.52 -14.51 -8.20
CA PHE A 292 20.92 -15.88 -8.46
C PHE A 292 21.04 -16.17 -9.96
N LEU A 293 20.04 -15.76 -10.77
CA LEU A 293 20.09 -15.92 -12.22
C LEU A 293 21.27 -15.17 -12.85
N SER A 294 21.62 -13.99 -12.34
CA SER A 294 22.81 -13.23 -12.78
C SER A 294 24.11 -14.00 -12.50
N ILE A 295 24.22 -14.62 -11.32
CA ILE A 295 25.38 -15.44 -10.94
C ILE A 295 25.46 -16.70 -11.82
N ALA A 296 24.34 -17.40 -12.00
CA ALA A 296 24.26 -18.60 -12.83
C ALA A 296 24.68 -18.30 -14.29
N ASN A 297 24.20 -17.19 -14.85
CA ASN A 297 24.62 -16.74 -16.19
C ASN A 297 26.12 -16.46 -16.28
N THR A 298 26.72 -15.88 -15.24
CA THR A 298 28.16 -15.62 -15.19
C THR A 298 28.95 -16.93 -15.20
N MET A 299 28.53 -17.92 -14.40
CA MET A 299 29.16 -19.25 -14.36
C MET A 299 29.02 -20.00 -15.69
N MET A 300 27.85 -19.94 -16.33
CA MET A 300 27.61 -20.58 -17.63
C MET A 300 28.40 -19.92 -18.76
N THR A 301 28.61 -18.60 -18.71
CA THR A 301 29.42 -17.88 -19.71
C THR A 301 30.87 -18.34 -19.67
N ASN A 302 31.44 -18.52 -18.47
CA ASN A 302 32.83 -18.97 -18.29
C ASN A 302 33.08 -20.41 -18.76
N ASN A 303 32.04 -21.25 -18.85
CA ASN A 303 32.11 -22.65 -19.26
C ASN A 303 31.72 -22.91 -20.72
N SER A 304 31.36 -21.86 -21.48
CA SER A 304 30.95 -22.03 -22.88
C SER A 304 32.18 -22.21 -23.79
N ASP A 305 32.36 -23.44 -24.28
CA ASP A 305 33.42 -23.81 -25.21
C ASP A 305 33.39 -22.97 -26.50
N LEU A 306 34.58 -22.80 -27.10
CA LEU A 306 34.95 -22.06 -28.33
C LEU A 306 34.10 -22.34 -29.59
N SER A 307 33.09 -23.21 -29.51
CA SER A 307 32.21 -23.61 -30.60
C SER A 307 31.02 -22.65 -30.83
N GLY A 308 30.83 -21.67 -29.95
CA GLY A 308 29.99 -20.48 -30.20
C GLY A 308 28.49 -20.73 -30.45
N ARG A 309 27.96 -21.93 -30.16
CA ARG A 309 26.65 -22.32 -30.70
C ARG A 309 25.50 -22.57 -29.74
N ASN A 310 25.65 -22.53 -28.41
CA ASN A 310 24.48 -22.54 -27.50
C ASN A 310 24.85 -22.00 -26.10
N LEU A 311 24.85 -20.67 -25.92
CA LEU A 311 24.83 -20.10 -24.57
C LEU A 311 23.39 -20.13 -24.06
N TYR A 312 23.05 -21.14 -23.26
CA TYR A 312 21.87 -21.08 -22.41
C TYR A 312 22.02 -19.89 -21.45
N ARG A 313 21.22 -18.86 -21.67
CA ARG A 313 21.19 -17.66 -20.82
C ARG A 313 19.78 -17.48 -20.28
N ALA A 314 19.65 -17.51 -18.96
CA ALA A 314 18.42 -17.13 -18.29
C ALA A 314 18.22 -15.62 -18.44
N ARG A 315 17.10 -15.18 -19.02
CA ARG A 315 16.76 -13.76 -19.02
C ARG A 315 16.40 -13.35 -17.59
N HIS A 316 16.97 -12.25 -17.13
CA HIS A 316 16.69 -11.65 -15.84
C HIS A 316 16.50 -10.14 -16.00
N TYR A 317 15.91 -9.51 -15.01
CA TYR A 317 15.66 -8.07 -14.96
C TYR A 317 16.08 -7.52 -13.60
N SER A 318 16.19 -6.20 -13.49
CA SER A 318 16.51 -5.55 -12.21
C SER A 318 15.25 -5.43 -11.35
N VAL A 319 15.39 -5.72 -10.07
CA VAL A 319 14.38 -5.55 -9.03
C VAL A 319 14.97 -4.63 -7.98
N ILE A 320 14.20 -3.64 -7.55
CA ILE A 320 14.65 -2.59 -6.62
C ILE A 320 13.56 -2.44 -5.55
N PRO A 321 13.71 -3.10 -4.39
CA PRO A 321 12.83 -2.90 -3.26
C PRO A 321 12.89 -1.45 -2.78
N LEU A 322 11.73 -0.85 -2.48
CA LEU A 322 11.62 0.55 -2.06
C LEU A 322 11.07 0.73 -0.63
N GLY A 323 10.96 -0.36 0.11
CA GLY A 323 10.44 -0.42 1.48
C GLY A 323 10.27 -1.85 1.90
#